data_AF-A0A1J3F0S6-F1
#
_entry.id   AF-A0A1J3F0S6-F1
#
_cell.length_a   1.000
_cell.length_b   1.000
_cell.length_c   1.000
_cell.angle_alpha   90.00
_cell.angle_beta   90.00
_cell.angle_gamma   90.00
#
_symmetry.space_group_name_H-M   'P 1'
#
loop_
_entity.id
_entity.type
_entity.pdbx_description
1 polymer ?
#
loop_
_entity_poly.entity_id
_entity_poly.type
_entity_poly.pdbx_seq_one_letter_code
_entity_poly.pdbx_strand_id
1 'polypeptide(L)'
;DLARDQSNYALWLDSKTESSVIYVSFGTMVELSKKQIEELARALIEGKRPFLWVITDKPNREAKTEGEDETEIEKIAGLRHELEDVG
;
A
#
# COMPACT_ATOMS: atom_id res chain seq x y z
N ASP A 1 21.42 -16.31 -16.01
CA ASP A 1 19.98 -16.61 -15.97
C ASP A 1 19.24 -15.65 -15.05
N LEU A 2 18.62 -14.64 -15.65
CA LEU A 2 17.86 -13.58 -14.99
C LEU A 2 16.46 -14.04 -14.50
N ALA A 3 16.17 -15.35 -14.59
CA ALA A 3 14.85 -15.91 -14.33
C ALA A 3 14.63 -16.40 -12.88
N ARG A 4 15.58 -16.17 -11.96
CA ARG A 4 15.55 -16.78 -10.62
C ARG A 4 15.33 -15.81 -9.45
N ASP A 5 14.75 -14.65 -9.71
CA ASP A 5 14.27 -13.80 -8.63
C ASP A 5 13.04 -12.99 -9.07
N GLN A 6 12.05 -13.68 -9.65
CA GLN A 6 10.74 -13.07 -9.75
C GLN A 6 10.20 -12.97 -8.33
N SER A 7 10.30 -11.76 -7.77
CA SER A 7 9.64 -11.39 -6.54
C SER A 7 8.17 -11.84 -6.58
N ASN A 8 7.63 -12.35 -5.48
CA ASN A 8 6.29 -12.94 -5.43
C ASN A 8 5.19 -12.02 -6.03
N TYR A 9 5.39 -10.69 -6.00
CA TYR A 9 4.47 -9.74 -6.61
C TYR A 9 4.52 -9.71 -8.15
N ALA A 10 5.66 -10.03 -8.79
CA ALA A 10 5.79 -10.06 -10.25
C ALA A 10 4.97 -11.22 -10.84
N LEU A 11 5.08 -12.42 -10.25
CA LEU A 11 4.24 -13.56 -10.62
C LEU A 11 2.75 -13.29 -10.35
N TRP A 12 2.43 -12.61 -9.25
CA TRP A 12 1.05 -12.19 -8.97
C TRP A 12 0.54 -11.18 -10.02
N LEU A 13 1.35 -10.22 -10.45
CA LEU A 13 1.01 -9.25 -11.51
C LEU A 13 0.76 -9.97 -12.85
N ASP A 14 1.64 -10.91 -13.22
CA ASP A 14 1.52 -11.71 -14.44
C ASP A 14 0.24 -12.56 -14.47
N SER A 15 -0.35 -12.86 -13.30
CA SER A 15 -1.61 -13.60 -13.20
C SER A 15 -2.87 -12.76 -13.42
N LYS A 16 -2.78 -11.43 -13.45
CA LYS A 16 -3.92 -10.52 -13.58
C LYS A 16 -4.18 -10.16 -15.05
N THR A 17 -5.40 -9.73 -15.34
CA THR A 17 -5.76 -9.24 -16.68
C THR A 17 -4.96 -7.97 -17.02
N GLU A 18 -4.63 -7.78 -18.29
CA GLU A 18 -3.95 -6.57 -18.76
C GLU A 18 -4.69 -5.30 -18.32
N SER A 19 -3.92 -4.29 -17.87
CA SER A 19 -4.43 -3.00 -17.40
C SER A 19 -5.50 -3.07 -16.29
N SER A 20 -5.52 -4.15 -15.50
CA SER A 20 -6.54 -4.36 -14.46
C SER A 20 -6.11 -4.01 -13.03
N VAL A 21 -4.80 -3.87 -12.79
CA VAL A 21 -4.22 -3.64 -11.46
C VAL A 21 -4.02 -2.14 -11.20
N ILE A 22 -4.50 -1.66 -10.06
CA ILE A 22 -4.27 -0.28 -9.60
C ILE A 22 -2.93 -0.22 -8.86
N TYR A 23 -1.98 0.58 -9.32
CA TYR A 23 -0.75 0.85 -8.58
C TYR A 23 -0.90 2.10 -7.71
N VAL A 24 -0.55 2.00 -6.43
CA VAL A 24 -0.61 3.11 -5.46
C VAL A 24 0.73 3.27 -4.76
N SER A 25 1.33 4.46 -4.88
CA SER A 25 2.57 4.83 -4.20
C SER A 25 2.66 6.34 -4.07
N PHE A 26 3.04 6.81 -2.88
CA PHE A 26 3.26 8.23 -2.58
C PHE A 26 4.76 8.60 -2.59
N GLY A 27 5.61 7.65 -3.01
CA GLY A 27 7.07 7.82 -2.98
C GLY A 27 7.59 7.96 -1.55
N THR A 28 8.76 8.57 -1.41
CA THR A 28 9.46 8.69 -0.10
C THR A 28 9.29 10.05 0.57
N MET A 29 8.66 11.01 -0.10
CA MET A 29 8.61 12.42 0.35
C MET A 29 7.26 12.78 0.97
N VAL A 30 6.19 12.11 0.54
CA VAL A 30 4.83 12.40 0.98
C VAL A 30 4.47 11.41 2.08
N GLU A 31 4.05 11.95 3.22
CA GLU A 31 3.44 11.17 4.29
C GLU A 31 1.95 11.52 4.36
N LEU A 32 1.12 10.49 4.41
CA LEU A 32 -0.32 10.65 4.59
C LEU A 32 -0.68 10.63 6.07
N SER A 33 -1.62 11.50 6.45
CA SER A 33 -2.25 11.42 7.76
C SER A 33 -2.97 10.08 7.93
N LYS A 34 -3.15 9.63 9.19
CA LYS A 34 -3.90 8.41 9.50
C LYS A 34 -5.25 8.35 8.80
N LYS A 35 -6.01 9.45 8.86
CA LYS A 35 -7.31 9.56 8.18
C LYS A 35 -7.20 9.37 6.66
N GLN A 36 -6.20 9.95 6.01
CA GLN A 36 -6.02 9.77 4.56
C GLN A 36 -5.68 8.33 4.19
N ILE A 37 -4.83 7.67 4.98
CA ILE A 37 -4.48 6.25 4.79
C ILE A 37 -5.70 5.35 4.99
N GLU A 38 -6.48 5.58 6.05
CA GLU A 38 -7.68 4.79 6.33
C GLU A 38 -8.74 4.96 5.22
N GLU A 39 -9.00 6.18 4.76
CA GLU A 39 -9.95 6.42 3.66
C GLU A 39 -9.47 5.81 2.34
N LEU A 40 -8.17 5.88 2.05
CA LEU A 40 -7.60 5.21 0.89
C LEU A 40 -7.74 3.68 0.98
N ALA A 41 -7.45 3.10 2.15
CA ALA A 41 -7.63 1.67 2.39
C ALA A 41 -9.09 1.24 2.17
N ARG A 42 -10.05 1.99 2.72
CA ARG A 42 -11.49 1.74 2.51
C ARG A 42 -11.88 1.80 1.04
N ALA A 43 -11.40 2.82 0.32
CA ALA A 43 -11.66 2.95 -1.11
C ALA A 43 -11.12 1.77 -1.93
N LEU A 44 -9.96 1.23 -1.56
CA LEU A 44 -9.38 0.03 -2.19
C LEU A 44 -10.23 -1.22 -1.92
N ILE A 45 -10.65 -1.42 -0.66
CA ILE A 45 -11.52 -2.54 -0.25
C ILE A 45 -12.87 -2.49 -0.99
N GLU A 46 -13.52 -1.33 -1.01
CA GLU A 46 -14.81 -1.14 -1.68
C GLU A 46 -14.68 -1.18 -3.21
N GLY A 47 -13.53 -0.79 -3.75
CA GLY A 47 -13.25 -0.74 -5.18
C GLY A 47 -13.22 -2.09 -5.88
N LYS A 48 -12.97 -3.19 -5.15
CA LYS A 48 -12.98 -4.59 -5.64
C LYS A 48 -12.18 -4.82 -6.93
N ARG A 49 -11.12 -4.04 -7.14
CA ARG A 49 -10.16 -4.21 -8.23
C ARG A 49 -8.83 -4.64 -7.62
N PRO A 50 -8.08 -5.53 -8.28
CA PRO A 50 -6.74 -5.86 -7.83
C PRO A 50 -5.90 -4.59 -7.71
N PHE A 51 -5.11 -4.47 -6.65
CA PHE A 51 -4.25 -3.33 -6.43
C PHE A 51 -2.89 -3.76 -5.89
N LEU A 52 -1.88 -2.94 -6.18
CA LEU A 52 -0.55 -3.02 -5.62
C LEU A 52 -0.25 -1.71 -4.92
N TRP A 53 -0.33 -1.71 -3.59
CA TRP A 53 -0.08 -0.54 -2.77
C TRP A 53 1.27 -0.65 -2.07
N VAL A 54 2.15 0.31 -2.33
CA VAL A 54 3.43 0.47 -1.63
C VAL A 54 3.21 1.28 -0.37
N ILE A 55 3.46 0.65 0.78
CA ILE A 55 3.38 1.26 2.11
C ILE A 55 4.81 1.35 2.68
N THR A 56 5.17 2.51 3.23
CA THR A 56 6.51 2.77 3.78
C THR A 56 6.51 2.78 5.30
N ASP A 57 7.49 2.10 5.89
CA ASP A 57 7.72 2.09 7.35
C ASP A 57 8.67 3.21 7.81
N LYS A 58 9.02 4.12 6.89
CA LYS A 58 9.95 5.22 7.19
C LYS A 58 9.16 6.42 7.74
N PRO A 59 9.44 6.90 8.96
CA PRO A 59 8.93 8.19 9.40
C PRO A 59 9.49 9.28 8.49
N ASN A 60 8.65 10.22 8.06
CA ASN A 60 9.09 11.30 7.20
C ASN A 60 10.06 12.21 7.97
N ARG A 61 11.25 12.46 7.41
CA ARG A 61 12.33 13.15 8.13
C ARG A 61 12.03 14.63 8.41
N GLU A 62 11.02 15.19 7.77
CA GLU A 62 10.75 16.64 7.75
C GLU A 62 9.41 17.04 8.39
N ALA A 63 8.49 16.10 8.64
CA ALA A 63 7.21 16.37 9.27
C ALA A 63 7.21 15.85 10.72
N LYS A 64 7.63 16.68 11.66
CA LYS A 64 7.39 16.43 13.09
C LYS A 64 6.23 17.31 13.54
N THR A 65 5.02 16.78 13.49
CA THR A 65 3.88 17.32 14.23
C THR A 65 3.67 16.44 15.46
N GLU A 66 3.43 17.04 16.63
CA GLU A 66 3.18 16.31 17.88
C GLU A 66 1.94 15.41 17.71
N GLY A 67 2.14 14.07 17.71
CA GLY A 67 1.08 13.07 17.54
C GLY A 67 1.30 12.03 16.41
N GLU A 68 2.38 12.13 15.64
CA GLU A 68 2.65 11.33 14.43
C GLU A 68 3.84 10.36 14.59
N ASP A 69 3.85 9.55 15.66
CA ASP A 69 4.84 8.46 15.81
C ASP A 69 4.37 7.14 15.15
N GLU A 70 3.13 7.08 14.65
CA GLU A 70 2.59 5.88 14.00
C GLU A 70 3.12 5.73 12.57
N THR A 71 3.66 4.56 12.22
CA THR A 71 4.08 4.27 10.83
C THR A 71 2.89 4.02 9.91
N GLU A 72 3.06 4.08 8.59
CA GLU A 72 1.95 3.78 7.67
C GLU A 72 1.39 2.35 7.86
N ILE A 73 2.25 1.41 8.27
CA ILE A 73 1.87 0.03 8.57
C ILE A 73 0.96 0.00 9.81
N GLU A 74 1.28 0.77 10.84
CA GLU A 74 0.47 0.87 12.05
C GLU A 74 -0.89 1.53 11.76
N LYS A 75 -0.89 2.57 10.91
CA LYS A 75 -2.10 3.27 10.46
C LYS A 75 -3.07 2.34 9.73
N ILE A 76 -2.60 1.35 8.95
CA ILE A 76 -3.47 0.37 8.26
C ILE A 76 -3.73 -0.93 9.02
N ALA A 77 -3.12 -1.15 10.18
CA ALA A 77 -3.14 -2.45 10.86
C ALA A 77 -4.56 -3.01 11.08
N GLY A 78 -5.53 -2.13 11.38
CA GLY A 78 -6.93 -2.50 11.57
C GLY A 78 -7.69 -2.93 10.31
N LEU A 79 -7.16 -2.63 9.12
CA LEU A 79 -7.76 -2.94 7.81
C LEU A 79 -6.93 -3.96 7.02
N ARG A 80 -5.78 -4.40 7.55
CA ARG A 80 -4.81 -5.21 6.81
C ARG A 80 -5.38 -6.52 6.31
N HIS A 81 -6.14 -7.25 7.12
CA HIS A 81 -6.74 -8.52 6.72
C HIS A 81 -7.69 -8.34 5.53
N GLU A 82 -8.54 -7.31 5.56
CA GLU A 82 -9.48 -7.02 4.48
C GLU A 82 -8.74 -6.63 3.18
N LEU A 83 -7.66 -5.84 3.29
CA LEU A 83 -6.81 -5.47 2.16
C LEU A 83 -6.12 -6.70 1.54
N GLU A 84 -5.65 -7.65 2.35
CA GLU A 84 -5.03 -8.89 1.88
C GLU A 84 -6.04 -9.85 1.22
N ASP A 85 -7.30 -9.83 1.66
CA ASP A 85 -8.36 -10.65 1.06
C ASP A 85 -8.81 -10.13 -0.32
N VAL A 86 -8.83 -8.79 -0.50
CA VAL A 86 -9.31 -8.17 -1.75
C VAL A 86 -8.20 -7.88 -2.77
N GLY A 87 -6.93 -7.89 -2.35
CA GLY A 87 -5.73 -7.65 -3.15
C GLY A 87 -5.26 -8.86 -3.95
#